data_AF-A0A2E2HJ38-F1
#
_entry.id   AF-A0A2E2HJ38-F1
#
_cell.length_a   1.000
_cell.length_b   1.000
_cell.length_c   1.000
_cell.angle_alpha   90.00
_cell.angle_beta   90.00
_cell.angle_gamma   90.00
#
_symmetry.space_group_name_H-M   'P 1'
#
loop_
_entity.id
_entity.type
_entity.pdbx_description
1 polymer ?
#
loop_
_entity_poly.entity_id
_entity_poly.type
_entity_poly.pdbx_seq_one_letter_code
_entity_poly.pdbx_strand_id
1 'polypeptide(L)'
;MLTEHEGKRNHVYQIDGKWHLGIGRNVDADGGLGLTDEECAYLLDNDIVLYMREVANAFPWYNLMDETRQDVLVMMAFNLGLPRLRGFKLALASMEAGDYEESARQMLDSLWSRQLPERSAILAEMMRTGKYPE
;
A
#
# COMPACT_ATOMS: atom_id res chain seq x y z
N MET A 1 -5.32 -28.32 -16.73
CA MET A 1 -6.57 -29.02 -16.39
C MET A 1 -7.71 -28.07 -15.98
N LEU A 2 -7.79 -27.51 -14.77
CA LEU A 2 -8.89 -26.57 -14.43
C LEU A 2 -8.76 -25.20 -15.10
N THR A 3 -7.54 -24.65 -15.16
CA THR A 3 -7.27 -23.32 -15.73
C THR A 3 -7.60 -23.20 -17.23
N GLU A 4 -7.56 -24.33 -17.96
CA GLU A 4 -7.86 -24.40 -19.39
C GLU A 4 -9.37 -24.42 -19.68
N HIS A 5 -10.18 -24.86 -18.73
CA HIS A 5 -11.64 -24.93 -18.86
C HIS A 5 -12.38 -23.76 -18.18
N GLU A 6 -11.84 -23.24 -17.08
CA GLU A 6 -12.43 -22.12 -16.32
C GLU A 6 -12.01 -20.75 -16.87
N GLY A 7 -10.79 -20.66 -17.42
CA GLY A 7 -10.19 -19.42 -17.91
C GLY A 7 -9.77 -18.46 -16.78
N LYS A 8 -8.49 -18.05 -16.75
CA LYS A 8 -7.98 -17.08 -15.77
C LYS A 8 -8.40 -15.65 -16.14
N ARG A 9 -8.97 -14.91 -15.20
CA ARG A 9 -9.21 -13.46 -15.31
C ARG A 9 -8.53 -12.72 -14.16
N ASN A 10 -7.74 -11.69 -14.50
CA ASN A 10 -6.99 -10.89 -13.52
C ASN A 10 -7.83 -9.80 -12.85
N HIS A 11 -9.06 -9.59 -13.31
CA HIS A 11 -10.00 -8.63 -12.75
C HIS A 11 -11.26 -9.36 -12.33
N VAL A 12 -11.99 -8.80 -11.37
CA VAL A 12 -13.30 -9.33 -10.97
C VAL A 12 -14.25 -9.32 -12.17
N TYR A 13 -15.08 -10.35 -12.27
CA TYR A 13 -16.03 -10.53 -13.36
C TYR A 13 -17.30 -11.21 -12.88
N GLN A 14 -18.38 -11.13 -13.64
CA GLN A 14 -19.65 -11.76 -13.27
C GLN A 14 -19.92 -13.05 -14.05
N ILE A 15 -20.50 -14.04 -13.35
CA ILE A 15 -21.13 -15.23 -13.91
C ILE A 15 -22.51 -15.33 -13.25
N ASP A 16 -23.59 -15.35 -14.05
CA ASP A 16 -24.98 -15.50 -13.56
C ASP A 16 -25.34 -14.55 -12.40
N GLY A 17 -24.85 -13.31 -12.46
CA GLY A 17 -25.10 -12.28 -11.45
C GLY A 17 -24.23 -12.34 -10.20
N LYS A 18 -23.34 -13.33 -10.07
CA LYS A 18 -22.39 -13.47 -8.96
C LYS A 18 -20.99 -12.98 -9.33
N TRP A 19 -20.28 -12.41 -8.37
CA TRP A 19 -18.91 -11.95 -8.57
C TRP A 19 -17.88 -13.08 -8.44
N HIS A 20 -17.00 -13.20 -9.43
CA HIS A 20 -15.89 -14.14 -9.47
C HIS A 20 -14.55 -13.43 -9.66
N LEU A 21 -13.46 -14.04 -9.17
CA LEU A 21 -12.09 -13.56 -9.30
C LEU A 21 -11.14 -14.69 -9.71
N GLY A 22 -10.09 -14.36 -10.47
CA GLY A 22 -9.02 -15.29 -10.78
C GLY A 22 -9.49 -16.43 -11.67
N ILE A 23 -9.49 -17.64 -11.12
CA ILE A 23 -9.91 -18.86 -11.79
C ILE A 23 -11.19 -19.34 -11.09
N GLY A 24 -12.35 -18.89 -11.55
CA GLY A 24 -13.64 -19.40 -11.09
C GLY A 24 -14.03 -19.09 -9.64
N ARG A 25 -13.20 -18.41 -8.84
CA ARG A 25 -13.45 -18.19 -7.41
C ARG A 25 -14.65 -17.28 -7.22
N ASN A 26 -15.77 -17.82 -6.76
CA ASN A 26 -16.93 -17.01 -6.36
C ASN A 26 -16.59 -16.23 -5.09
N VAL A 27 -16.48 -14.91 -5.21
CA VAL A 27 -16.17 -13.96 -4.14
C VAL A 27 -17.39 -13.13 -3.73
N ASP A 28 -18.58 -13.50 -4.21
CA ASP A 28 -19.81 -12.83 -3.84
C ASP A 28 -20.08 -12.99 -2.34
N ALA A 29 -20.50 -11.90 -1.69
CA ALA A 29 -20.88 -11.94 -0.28
C ALA A 29 -22.15 -12.79 -0.07
N ASP A 30 -23.01 -12.90 -1.09
CA ASP A 30 -24.22 -13.72 -1.07
C ASP A 30 -23.95 -15.15 -1.58
N GLY A 31 -23.35 -15.95 -0.70
CA GLY A 31 -23.15 -17.39 -0.94
C GLY A 31 -21.94 -17.74 -1.80
N GLY A 32 -20.99 -16.83 -1.97
CA GLY A 32 -19.65 -17.14 -2.46
C GLY A 32 -18.74 -17.71 -1.38
N LEU A 33 -17.62 -18.30 -1.80
CA LEU A 33 -16.60 -18.81 -0.89
C LEU A 33 -15.74 -17.67 -0.32
N GLY A 34 -15.66 -16.55 -1.05
CA GLY A 34 -14.76 -15.45 -0.70
C GLY A 34 -13.30 -15.83 -0.85
N LEU A 35 -12.45 -15.02 -0.23
CA LEU A 35 -11.04 -15.32 -0.01
C LEU A 35 -10.85 -15.72 1.44
N THR A 36 -10.01 -16.72 1.66
CA THR A 36 -9.52 -17.07 2.99
C THR A 36 -8.53 -16.02 3.49
N ASP A 37 -8.29 -15.99 4.80
CA ASP A 37 -7.28 -15.09 5.40
C ASP A 37 -5.88 -15.34 4.81
N GLU A 38 -5.55 -16.59 4.52
CA GLU A 38 -4.29 -16.99 3.87
C GLU A 38 -4.18 -16.43 2.44
N GLU A 39 -5.27 -16.49 1.67
CA GLU A 39 -5.33 -15.91 0.32
C GLU A 39 -5.23 -14.37 0.37
N CYS A 40 -5.89 -13.73 1.34
CA CYS A 40 -5.78 -12.28 1.55
C CYS A 40 -4.36 -11.87 1.93
N ALA A 41 -3.72 -12.59 2.85
CA ALA A 41 -2.33 -12.34 3.25
C ALA A 41 -1.38 -12.52 2.07
N TYR A 42 -1.55 -13.57 1.27
CA TYR A 42 -0.73 -13.81 0.08
C TYR A 42 -0.84 -12.67 -0.95
N LEU A 43 -2.05 -12.13 -1.16
CA LEU A 43 -2.23 -10.98 -2.06
C LEU A 43 -1.54 -9.73 -1.49
N LEU A 44 -1.69 -9.47 -0.19
CA LEU A 44 -1.07 -8.34 0.48
C LEU A 44 0.47 -8.41 0.41
N ASP A 45 1.07 -9.58 0.65
CA ASP A 45 2.52 -9.76 0.59
C ASP A 45 3.06 -9.45 -0.81
N ASN A 46 2.34 -9.86 -1.86
CA ASN A 46 2.70 -9.53 -3.24
C ASN A 46 2.64 -8.01 -3.49
N ASP A 47 1.62 -7.34 -2.98
CA ASP A 47 1.47 -5.89 -3.11
C ASP A 47 2.58 -5.13 -2.36
N ILE A 48 2.92 -5.55 -1.14
CA ILE A 48 4.03 -4.97 -0.37
C ILE A 48 5.33 -5.05 -1.17
N VAL A 49 5.66 -6.23 -1.71
CA VAL A 49 6.87 -6.41 -2.53
C VAL A 49 6.84 -5.52 -3.78
N LEU A 50 5.68 -5.36 -4.41
CA LEU A 50 5.52 -4.46 -5.56
C LEU A 50 5.79 -3.01 -5.17
N TYR A 51 5.16 -2.50 -4.09
CA TYR A 51 5.34 -1.13 -3.65
C TYR A 51 6.75 -0.84 -3.13
N MET A 52 7.39 -1.79 -2.44
CA MET A 52 8.81 -1.69 -2.05
C MET A 52 9.69 -1.44 -3.28
N ARG A 53 9.49 -2.21 -4.36
CA ARG A 53 10.24 -2.04 -5.62
C ARG A 53 9.94 -0.71 -6.28
N GLU A 54 8.67 -0.31 -6.34
CA GLU A 54 8.26 0.97 -6.94
C GLU A 54 8.87 2.17 -6.20
N VAL A 55 8.83 2.15 -4.86
CA VAL A 55 9.39 3.19 -4.00
C VAL A 55 10.91 3.22 -4.12
N ALA A 56 11.59 2.08 -4.03
CA ALA A 56 13.05 2.01 -4.16
C ALA A 56 13.54 2.51 -5.54
N ASN A 57 12.81 2.20 -6.61
CA ASN A 57 13.12 2.71 -7.95
C ASN A 57 12.83 4.21 -8.10
N ALA A 58 11.81 4.71 -7.40
CA ALA A 58 11.40 6.11 -7.49
C ALA A 58 12.28 7.06 -6.68
N PHE A 59 12.83 6.59 -5.56
CA PHE A 59 13.55 7.37 -4.57
C PHE A 59 14.88 6.70 -4.22
N PRO A 60 16.00 7.08 -4.87
CA PRO A 60 17.29 6.39 -4.70
C PRO A 60 17.83 6.35 -3.27
N TRP A 61 17.44 7.31 -2.43
CA TRP A 61 17.80 7.42 -1.01
C TRP A 61 16.99 6.51 -0.09
N TYR A 62 15.94 5.84 -0.58
CA TYR A 62 15.09 4.95 0.21
C TYR A 62 15.87 3.91 1.02
N ASN A 63 16.84 3.24 0.39
CA ASN A 63 17.64 2.19 1.03
C ASN A 63 18.63 2.74 2.10
N LEU A 64 18.74 4.05 2.25
CA LEU A 64 19.57 4.70 3.28
C LEU A 64 18.80 5.00 4.57
N MET A 65 17.47 4.91 4.53
CA MET A 65 16.60 5.10 5.69
C MET A 65 16.59 3.86 6.57
N ASP A 66 16.22 4.01 7.85
CA ASP A 66 15.91 2.86 8.69
C ASP A 66 14.60 2.18 8.25
N GLU A 67 14.47 0.91 8.65
CA GLU A 67 13.38 0.01 8.24
C GLU A 67 11.99 0.61 8.51
N THR A 68 11.74 1.15 9.71
CA THR A 68 10.43 1.74 10.04
C THR A 68 10.06 2.87 9.07
N ARG A 69 11.02 3.74 8.72
CA ARG A 69 10.75 4.86 7.81
C ARG A 69 10.64 4.40 6.36
N GLN A 70 11.34 3.34 5.98
CA GLN A 70 11.10 2.66 4.70
C GLN A 70 9.66 2.14 4.62
N ASP A 71 9.18 1.50 5.68
CA ASP A 71 7.81 0.98 5.76
C ASP A 71 6.77 2.08 5.66
N VAL A 72 7.01 3.25 6.28
CA VAL A 72 6.13 4.42 6.12
C VAL A 72 5.98 4.80 4.65
N LEU A 73 7.08 4.85 3.89
CA LEU A 73 7.03 5.26 2.48
C LEU A 73 6.28 4.23 1.62
N VAL A 74 6.44 2.94 1.93
CA VAL A 74 5.69 1.85 1.29
C VAL A 74 4.21 1.92 1.64
N MET A 75 3.85 2.13 2.91
CA MET A 75 2.45 2.27 3.34
C MET A 75 1.79 3.51 2.75
N MET A 76 2.52 4.62 2.61
CA MET A 76 2.05 5.78 1.87
C MET A 76 1.81 5.47 0.40
N ALA A 77 2.74 4.76 -0.26
CA ALA A 77 2.60 4.35 -1.66
C ALA A 77 1.39 3.44 -1.87
N PHE A 78 1.13 2.50 -0.96
CA PHE A 78 -0.06 1.64 -0.96
C PHE A 78 -1.36 2.46 -0.86
N ASN A 79 -1.41 3.45 0.03
CA ASN A 79 -2.62 4.27 0.23
C ASN A 79 -2.91 5.22 -0.95
N LEU A 80 -1.86 5.82 -1.52
CA LEU A 80 -1.97 6.95 -2.45
C LEU A 80 -1.79 6.55 -3.91
N GLY A 81 -0.99 5.50 -4.15
CA GLY A 81 -0.32 5.23 -5.40
C GLY A 81 0.92 6.11 -5.59
N LEU A 82 1.95 5.57 -6.25
CA LEU A 82 3.21 6.27 -6.53
C LEU A 82 3.05 7.65 -7.20
N PRO A 83 2.14 7.86 -8.18
CA PRO A 83 1.98 9.18 -8.82
C PRO A 83 1.57 10.28 -7.84
N ARG A 84 0.68 9.97 -6.88
CA ARG A 84 0.25 10.93 -5.86
C ARG A 84 1.32 11.13 -4.79
N LEU A 85 2.02 10.06 -4.40
CA LEU A 85 3.13 10.13 -3.46
C LEU A 85 4.23 11.09 -3.95
N ARG A 86 4.58 11.07 -5.24
CA ARG A 86 5.53 12.04 -5.85
C ARG A 86 5.10 13.51 -5.70
N GLY A 87 3.83 13.77 -5.39
CA GLY A 87 3.33 15.12 -5.08
C GLY A 87 3.75 15.65 -3.72
N PHE A 88 4.19 14.81 -2.79
CA PHE A 88 4.63 15.18 -1.43
C PHE A 88 6.05 15.75 -1.42
N LYS A 89 6.32 16.72 -2.30
CA LYS A 89 7.66 17.22 -2.61
C LYS A 89 8.44 17.67 -1.38
N LEU A 90 7.79 18.39 -0.46
CA LEU A 90 8.42 18.91 0.75
C LEU A 90 8.73 17.77 1.73
N ALA A 91 7.78 16.87 1.98
CA ALA A 91 8.02 15.71 2.85
C ALA A 91 9.14 14.83 2.30
N LEU A 92 9.10 14.50 1.00
CA LEU A 92 10.13 13.67 0.34
C LEU A 92 11.52 14.32 0.38
N ALA A 93 11.61 15.64 0.17
CA ALA A 93 12.88 16.36 0.27
C ALA A 93 13.45 16.33 1.70
N SER A 94 12.58 16.47 2.72
CA SER A 94 12.99 16.34 4.12
C SER A 94 13.38 14.91 4.48
N MET A 95 12.69 13.88 3.97
CA MET A 95 13.08 12.48 4.13
C MET A 95 14.48 12.22 3.55
N GLU A 96 14.75 12.69 2.33
CA GLU A 96 16.06 12.56 1.67
C GLU A 96 17.19 13.24 2.47
N ALA A 97 16.90 14.39 3.06
CA ALA A 97 17.83 15.13 3.90
C ALA A 97 18.00 14.53 5.31
N GLY A 98 17.21 13.51 5.68
CA GLY A 98 17.18 12.94 7.03
C GLY A 98 16.47 13.82 8.07
N ASP A 99 15.78 14.88 7.65
CA ASP A 99 14.96 15.72 8.52
C ASP A 99 13.55 15.12 8.67
N TYR A 100 13.49 14.07 9.48
CA TYR A 100 12.28 13.28 9.64
C TYR A 100 11.19 13.98 10.46
N GLU A 101 11.57 14.95 11.30
CA GLU A 101 10.62 15.80 12.03
C GLU A 101 9.85 16.69 11.07
N GLU A 102 10.57 17.40 10.18
CA GLU A 102 9.94 18.22 9.16
C GLU A 102 9.16 17.38 8.15
N SER A 103 9.68 16.22 7.76
CA SER A 103 8.95 15.27 6.90
C SER A 103 7.58 14.91 7.50
N ALA A 104 7.54 14.52 8.78
CA ALA A 104 6.31 14.17 9.47
C ALA A 104 5.31 15.35 9.50
N ARG A 105 5.80 16.57 9.73
CA ARG A 105 4.97 17.78 9.67
C ARG A 105 4.36 17.99 8.28
N GLN A 106 5.16 17.84 7.23
CA GLN A 106 4.74 17.97 5.84
C GLN A 106 3.78 16.85 5.40
N MET A 107 3.93 15.64 5.93
CA MET A 107 2.95 14.54 5.71
C MET A 107 1.57 14.92 6.25
N LEU A 108 1.51 15.53 7.43
CA LEU A 108 0.26 15.96 8.07
C LEU A 108 -0.33 17.23 7.45
N ASP A 109 0.48 18.07 6.83
CA ASP A 109 0.04 19.23 6.05
C ASP A 109 -0.35 18.84 4.61
N SER A 110 -1.27 17.88 4.47
CA SER A 110 -1.69 17.36 3.17
C SER A 110 -3.20 17.10 3.11
N LEU A 111 -3.77 17.01 1.91
CA LEU A 111 -5.16 16.56 1.76
C LEU A 111 -5.32 15.11 2.21
N TRP A 112 -4.29 14.29 2.01
CA TRP A 112 -4.26 12.89 2.42
C TRP A 112 -4.48 12.73 3.92
N SER A 113 -3.86 13.58 4.75
CA SER A 113 -4.07 13.54 6.20
C SER A 113 -5.51 13.87 6.59
N ARG A 114 -6.17 14.77 5.85
CA ARG A 114 -7.58 15.11 6.09
C ARG A 114 -8.52 13.97 5.69
N GLN A 115 -8.15 13.20 4.67
CA GLN A 115 -8.94 12.06 4.19
C GLN A 115 -8.76 10.81 5.07
N LEU A 116 -7.56 10.60 5.61
CA LEU A 116 -7.19 9.45 6.43
C LEU A 116 -6.46 9.92 7.71
N PRO A 117 -7.16 10.59 8.64
CA PRO A 117 -6.53 11.28 9.78
C PRO A 117 -5.80 10.32 10.72
N GLU A 118 -6.41 9.19 11.07
CA GLU A 118 -5.80 8.22 11.99
C GLU A 118 -4.55 7.58 11.37
N ARG A 119 -4.65 7.14 10.11
CA ARG A 119 -3.54 6.49 9.40
C ARG A 119 -2.37 7.44 9.15
N SER A 120 -2.67 8.67 8.76
CA SER A 120 -1.63 9.67 8.53
C SER A 120 -0.91 10.09 9.81
N ALA A 121 -1.63 10.20 10.93
CA ALA A 121 -1.05 10.49 12.25
C ALA A 121 -0.05 9.39 12.68
N ILE A 122 -0.46 8.12 12.57
CA ILE A 122 0.41 6.98 12.90
C ILE A 122 1.66 6.98 12.03
N LEU A 123 1.50 7.11 10.71
CA LEU A 123 2.64 7.08 9.78
C LEU A 123 3.57 8.28 9.96
N ALA A 124 3.03 9.45 10.28
CA ALA A 124 3.85 10.62 10.60
C ALA A 124 4.65 10.42 11.89
N GLU A 125 4.08 9.77 12.91
CA GLU A 125 4.81 9.46 14.15
C GLU A 125 5.89 8.40 13.92
N MET A 126 5.59 7.37 13.12
CA MET A 126 6.60 6.39 12.69
C MET A 126 7.73 7.06 11.90
N MET A 127 7.40 7.98 10.99
CA MET A 127 8.39 8.77 10.26
C MET A 127 9.24 9.59 11.22
N ARG A 128 8.63 10.30 12.17
CA ARG A 128 9.34 11.12 13.15
C ARG A 128 10.31 10.28 13.98
N THR A 129 9.81 9.20 14.58
CA THR A 129 10.53 8.45 15.62
C THR A 129 11.41 7.31 15.09
N GLY A 130 11.12 6.79 13.91
CA GLY A 130 11.71 5.54 13.42
C GLY A 130 11.27 4.30 14.21
N LYS A 131 10.12 4.37 14.90
CA LYS A 131 9.56 3.26 15.69
C LYS A 131 8.12 2.99 15.32
N TYR A 132 7.73 1.72 15.46
CA TYR A 132 6.33 1.33 15.42
C TYR A 132 5.59 1.85 16.67
N PRO A 133 4.29 2.22 16.55
CA PRO A 133 3.48 2.52 17.72
C PRO A 133 3.42 1.33 18.68
N GLU A 134 3.40 1.61 19.98
CA GLU A 134 3.10 0.62 21.03
C GLU A 134 1.61 0.25 21.07
#